data_AF-A0A100WC14-F1
#
_entry.id   AF-A0A100WC14-F1
#
_cell.length_a   1.000
_cell.length_b   1.000
_cell.length_c   1.000
_cell.angle_alpha   90.00
_cell.angle_beta   90.00
_cell.angle_gamma   90.00
#
_symmetry.space_group_name_H-M   'P 1'
#
loop_
_entity.id
_entity.type
_entity.pdbx_description
1 polymer ?
#
loop_
_entity_poly.entity_id
_entity_poly.type
_entity_poly.pdbx_seq_one_letter_code
_entity_poly.pdbx_strand_id
1 'polypeptide(L)'
;MSAVTRMVANELAAVPINSTVPLAARHAETSAMLRFGGGVQSWSGLTAVTAVFGTHTAAVRLRGEIVALHGLHGTAVVVAGSHLSRVQVVRGGAYLARRVGLLDAAGKTIPDLNLDPNTCTYSEGAAVLRAAFLARGQVSVTAADDGRSDVRMRVSLACPGPSTARWLVAYLRRCGITAHRGQIAADAHTVELVQVRKLRAVGDLLLTMGAPASTRRLLGDCIRLPGAVGAH
;
A
#
# COMPACT_ATOMS: atom_id res chain seq x y z
N MET A 1 -10.89 9.55 3.33
CA MET A 1 -10.67 8.54 2.27
C MET A 1 -11.90 8.52 1.35
N SER A 2 -11.73 8.62 0.03
CA SER A 2 -12.85 8.63 -0.94
C SER A 2 -13.56 7.27 -1.03
N ALA A 3 -14.82 7.26 -1.49
CA ALA A 3 -15.58 6.03 -1.69
C ALA A 3 -14.88 5.06 -2.67
N VAL A 4 -14.31 5.60 -3.75
CA VAL A 4 -13.54 4.83 -4.74
C VAL A 4 -12.29 4.21 -4.11
N THR A 5 -11.53 4.98 -3.33
CA THR A 5 -10.34 4.46 -2.64
C THR A 5 -10.71 3.32 -1.68
N ARG A 6 -11.81 3.48 -0.93
CA ARG A 6 -12.29 2.46 0.01
C ARG A 6 -12.67 1.16 -0.70
N MET A 7 -13.34 1.25 -1.84
CA MET A 7 -13.72 0.10 -2.66
C MET A 7 -12.48 -0.71 -3.08
N VAL A 8 -11.47 -0.04 -3.66
CA VAL A 8 -10.22 -0.69 -4.08
C VAL A 8 -9.49 -1.30 -2.88
N ALA A 9 -9.40 -0.56 -1.76
CA ALA A 9 -8.74 -1.04 -0.55
C ALA A 9 -9.41 -2.29 0.03
N ASN A 10 -10.74 -2.38 -0.02
CA ASN A 10 -11.47 -3.54 0.46
C ASN A 10 -11.21 -4.79 -0.39
N GLU A 11 -11.17 -4.65 -1.72
CA GLU A 11 -10.83 -5.76 -2.60
C GLU A 11 -9.39 -6.23 -2.38
N LEU A 12 -8.45 -5.28 -2.32
CA LEU A 12 -7.04 -5.59 -2.06
C LEU A 12 -6.82 -6.26 -0.71
N ALA A 13 -7.54 -5.84 0.33
CA ALA A 13 -7.46 -6.48 1.65
C ALA A 13 -7.98 -7.93 1.63
N ALA A 14 -8.91 -8.24 0.73
CA ALA A 14 -9.53 -9.55 0.56
C ALA A 14 -8.74 -10.50 -0.35
N VAL A 15 -7.61 -10.07 -0.94
CA VAL A 15 -6.75 -10.94 -1.76
C VAL A 15 -6.33 -12.17 -0.93
N PRO A 16 -6.63 -13.40 -1.36
CA PRO A 16 -6.39 -14.58 -0.56
C PRO A 16 -4.92 -14.74 -0.18
N ILE A 17 -4.66 -15.01 1.09
CA ILE A 17 -3.35 -15.46 1.58
C ILE A 17 -3.48 -16.95 1.88
N ASN A 18 -3.19 -17.77 0.88
CA ASN A 18 -3.27 -19.23 0.98
C ASN A 18 -1.87 -19.85 0.88
N SER A 19 -1.79 -21.18 0.99
CA SER A 19 -0.53 -21.95 0.90
C SER A 19 0.20 -21.82 -0.43
N THR A 20 -0.46 -21.34 -1.48
CA THR A 20 0.15 -21.13 -2.80
C THR A 20 0.91 -19.80 -2.89
N VAL A 21 0.66 -18.86 -1.98
CA VAL A 21 1.38 -17.59 -1.93
C VAL A 21 2.78 -17.83 -1.33
N PRO A 22 3.87 -17.49 -2.05
CA PRO A 22 5.22 -17.67 -1.53
C PRO A 22 5.43 -16.94 -0.20
N LEU A 23 6.11 -17.60 0.74
CA LEU A 23 6.40 -17.04 2.07
C LEU A 23 7.12 -15.68 1.98
N ALA A 24 8.00 -15.52 0.99
CA ALA A 24 8.72 -14.26 0.73
C ALA A 24 7.75 -13.10 0.41
N ALA A 25 6.72 -13.34 -0.40
CA ALA A 25 5.72 -12.33 -0.73
C ALA A 25 4.88 -11.92 0.49
N ARG A 26 4.54 -12.89 1.36
CA ARG A 26 3.83 -12.64 2.62
C ARG A 26 4.65 -11.79 3.59
N HIS A 27 5.95 -12.10 3.72
CA HIS A 27 6.87 -11.28 4.51
C HIS A 27 7.05 -9.88 3.92
N ALA A 28 7.19 -9.76 2.60
CA ALA A 28 7.30 -8.47 1.91
C ALA A 28 6.05 -7.60 2.13
N GLU A 29 4.86 -8.19 2.02
CA GLU A 29 3.59 -7.50 2.29
C GLU A 29 3.53 -7.02 3.74
N THR A 30 3.81 -7.90 4.71
CA THR A 30 3.77 -7.58 6.14
C THR A 30 4.76 -6.47 6.50
N SER A 31 6.01 -6.57 6.01
CA SER A 31 7.03 -5.54 6.22
C SER A 31 6.61 -4.21 5.62
N ALA A 32 6.13 -4.20 4.37
CA ALA A 32 5.66 -2.98 3.72
C ALA A 32 4.44 -2.39 4.45
N MET A 33 3.45 -3.18 4.86
CA MET A 33 2.27 -2.66 5.56
C MET A 33 2.65 -1.94 6.85
N LEU A 34 3.62 -2.48 7.62
CA LEU A 34 4.13 -1.85 8.82
C LEU A 34 4.89 -0.55 8.51
N ARG A 35 5.72 -0.53 7.46
CA ARG A 35 6.50 0.65 7.05
C ARG A 35 5.63 1.81 6.54
N PHE A 36 4.63 1.52 5.71
CA PHE A 36 3.76 2.56 5.16
C PHE A 36 2.66 2.97 6.16
N GLY A 37 2.17 2.02 6.96
CA GLY A 37 1.10 2.26 7.94
C GLY A 37 1.58 2.95 9.20
N GLY A 38 2.86 2.89 9.53
CA GLY A 38 3.42 3.49 10.73
C GLY A 38 4.91 3.17 10.84
N GLY A 39 5.28 2.40 11.85
CA GLY A 39 6.65 2.01 12.06
C GLY A 39 6.90 1.48 13.45
N VAL A 40 8.12 1.69 13.93
CA VAL A 40 8.58 1.24 15.23
C VAL A 40 8.84 2.44 16.13
N GLN A 41 8.38 2.34 17.37
CA GLN A 41 8.62 3.32 18.42
C GLN A 41 9.34 2.60 19.56
N SER A 42 10.50 3.14 19.97
CA SER A 42 11.29 2.59 21.07
C SER A 42 11.38 3.63 22.18
N TRP A 43 11.00 3.26 23.40
CA TRP A 43 11.11 4.10 24.58
C TRP A 43 11.61 3.26 25.76
N SER A 44 12.73 3.65 26.36
CA SER A 44 13.29 3.03 27.57
C SER A 44 13.36 1.49 27.53
N GLY A 45 13.83 0.92 26.41
CA GLY A 45 13.95 -0.54 26.22
C GLY A 45 12.65 -1.26 25.80
N LEU A 46 11.52 -0.56 25.75
CA LEU A 46 10.26 -1.05 25.21
C LEU A 46 10.14 -0.68 23.73
N THR A 47 9.99 -1.69 22.87
CA THR A 47 9.75 -1.50 21.44
C THR A 47 8.30 -1.83 21.12
N ALA A 48 7.55 -0.84 20.65
CA ALA A 48 6.21 -1.00 20.12
C ALA A 48 6.21 -0.87 18.60
N VAL A 49 5.51 -1.77 17.92
CA VAL A 49 5.26 -1.68 16.48
C VAL A 49 3.83 -1.24 16.28
N THR A 50 3.61 -0.17 15.52
CA THR A 50 2.28 0.37 15.23
C THR A 50 2.09 0.61 13.74
N ALA A 51 0.87 0.35 13.26
CA ALA A 51 0.46 0.68 11.90
C ALA A 51 -1.00 1.11 11.88
N VAL A 52 -1.33 2.10 11.06
CA VAL A 52 -2.68 2.67 10.94
C VAL A 52 -3.15 2.55 9.50
N PHE A 53 -4.40 2.14 9.33
CA PHE A 53 -5.04 1.90 8.04
C PHE A 53 -6.38 2.61 7.94
N GLY A 54 -6.76 2.97 6.71
CA GLY A 54 -8.07 3.57 6.42
C GLY A 54 -9.23 2.58 6.40
N THR A 55 -8.96 1.27 6.39
CA THR A 55 -9.97 0.20 6.43
C THR A 55 -9.69 -0.78 7.57
N HIS A 56 -10.77 -1.26 8.19
CA HIS A 56 -10.67 -2.29 9.23
C HIS A 56 -10.17 -3.63 8.66
N THR A 57 -10.58 -3.97 7.44
CA THR A 57 -10.16 -5.19 6.72
C THR A 57 -8.64 -5.25 6.52
N ALA A 58 -7.99 -4.12 6.21
CA ALA A 58 -6.53 -4.05 6.11
C ALA A 58 -5.84 -4.29 7.47
N ALA A 59 -6.38 -3.72 8.56
CA ALA A 59 -5.85 -3.94 9.90
C ALA A 59 -5.99 -5.41 10.34
N VAL A 60 -7.13 -6.04 10.06
CA VAL A 60 -7.36 -7.47 10.34
C VAL A 60 -6.43 -8.34 9.52
N ARG A 61 -6.21 -8.03 8.23
CA ARG A 61 -5.25 -8.72 7.36
C ARG A 61 -3.84 -8.69 7.95
N LEU A 62 -3.35 -7.51 8.34
CA LEU A 62 -2.02 -7.39 8.94
C LEU A 62 -1.92 -8.18 10.26
N ARG A 63 -2.93 -8.07 11.13
CA ARG A 63 -2.95 -8.85 12.38
C ARG A 63 -2.88 -10.35 12.09
N GLY A 64 -3.65 -10.84 11.13
CA GLY A 64 -3.66 -12.24 10.72
C GLY A 64 -2.28 -12.71 10.28
N GLU A 65 -1.60 -11.94 9.44
CA GLU A 65 -0.24 -12.27 8.98
C GLU A 65 0.80 -12.20 10.10
N ILE A 66 0.72 -11.21 11.00
CA ILE A 66 1.62 -11.13 12.17
C ILE A 66 1.48 -12.39 13.01
N VAL A 67 0.25 -12.84 13.25
CA VAL A 67 -0.01 -14.06 14.02
C VAL A 67 0.51 -15.29 13.27
N ALA A 68 0.19 -15.42 11.99
CA ALA A 68 0.54 -16.59 11.19
C ALA A 68 2.06 -16.74 10.93
N LEU A 69 2.78 -15.64 10.73
CA LEU A 69 4.21 -15.66 10.40
C LEU A 69 5.13 -15.58 11.62
N HIS A 70 4.64 -14.99 12.72
CA HIS A 70 5.48 -14.68 13.88
C HIS A 70 4.97 -15.25 15.21
N GLY A 71 3.81 -15.94 15.22
CA GLY A 71 3.28 -16.60 16.42
C GLY A 71 2.89 -15.62 17.53
N LEU A 72 2.68 -14.35 17.21
CA LEU A 72 2.39 -13.28 18.17
C LEU A 72 0.89 -13.22 18.51
N HIS A 73 0.36 -14.35 18.99
CA HIS A 73 -1.02 -14.49 19.42
C HIS A 73 -1.33 -13.58 20.62
N GLY A 74 -2.44 -12.85 20.58
CA GLY A 74 -2.92 -12.02 21.69
C GLY A 74 -2.13 -10.73 21.94
N THR A 75 -1.03 -10.47 21.23
CA THR A 75 -0.24 -9.24 21.36
C THR A 75 -0.51 -8.24 20.24
N ALA A 76 -0.86 -8.73 19.05
CA ALA A 76 -1.35 -7.91 17.95
C ALA A 76 -2.81 -7.54 18.16
N VAL A 77 -3.04 -6.29 18.58
CA VAL A 77 -4.36 -5.74 18.86
C VAL A 77 -4.78 -4.81 17.72
N VAL A 78 -6.03 -4.96 17.27
CA VAL A 78 -6.67 -4.01 16.35
C VAL A 78 -7.55 -3.07 17.18
N VAL A 79 -7.23 -1.78 17.14
CA VAL A 79 -8.04 -0.72 17.74
C VAL A 79 -8.77 -0.01 16.61
N ALA A 80 -10.09 -0.20 16.55
CA ALA A 80 -10.95 0.49 15.60
C ALA A 80 -11.34 1.87 16.15
N GLY A 81 -10.98 2.93 15.43
CA GLY A 81 -11.56 4.26 15.60
C GLY A 81 -12.65 4.52 14.56
N SER A 82 -13.29 5.70 14.62
CA SER A 82 -14.38 6.08 13.70
C SER A 82 -13.99 6.03 12.21
N HIS A 83 -12.74 6.34 11.88
CA HIS A 83 -12.27 6.44 10.49
C HIS A 83 -10.94 5.72 10.21
N LEU A 84 -10.25 5.27 11.25
CA LEU A 84 -8.93 4.65 11.16
C LEU A 84 -8.90 3.40 12.03
N SER A 85 -8.22 2.35 11.56
CA SER A 85 -7.95 1.14 12.33
C SER A 85 -6.46 1.03 12.58
N ARG A 86 -6.07 0.86 13.85
CA ARG A 86 -4.67 0.76 14.27
C ARG A 86 -4.35 -0.68 14.67
N VAL A 87 -3.26 -1.22 14.15
CA VAL A 87 -2.64 -2.46 14.63
C VAL A 87 -1.47 -2.08 15.53
N GLN A 88 -1.41 -2.65 16.73
CA GLN A 88 -0.33 -2.41 17.67
C GLN A 88 0.17 -3.71 18.28
N VAL A 89 1.50 -3.83 18.37
CA VAL A 89 2.21 -4.94 19.02
C VAL A 89 3.21 -4.34 20.01
N VAL A 90 2.94 -4.49 21.31
CA VAL A 90 3.85 -4.04 22.37
C VAL A 90 4.69 -5.21 22.87
N ARG A 91 4.03 -6.27 23.35
CA ARG A 91 4.71 -7.50 23.77
C ARG A 91 5.24 -8.23 22.53
N GLY A 92 6.55 -8.46 22.49
CA GLY A 92 7.22 -9.03 21.32
C GLY A 92 7.48 -8.04 20.18
N GLY A 93 7.28 -6.73 20.39
CA GLY A 93 7.48 -5.72 19.35
C GLY A 93 8.91 -5.66 18.82
N ALA A 94 9.93 -5.77 19.69
CA ALA A 94 11.33 -5.83 19.26
C ALA A 94 11.64 -7.06 18.40
N TYR A 95 11.05 -8.21 18.75
CA TYR A 95 11.17 -9.45 17.97
C TYR A 95 10.54 -9.27 16.59
N LEU A 96 9.29 -8.78 16.53
CA LEU A 96 8.59 -8.52 15.27
C LEU A 96 9.39 -7.55 14.40
N ALA A 97 9.80 -6.41 14.97
CA ALA A 97 10.47 -5.35 14.24
C ALA A 97 11.78 -5.82 13.59
N ARG A 98 12.56 -6.69 14.26
CA ARG A 98 13.74 -7.31 13.66
C ARG A 98 13.38 -8.31 12.55
N ARG A 99 12.36 -9.15 12.77
CA ARG A 99 11.95 -10.16 11.76
C ARG A 99 11.37 -9.56 10.49
N VAL A 100 10.70 -8.41 10.58
CA VAL A 100 10.19 -7.67 9.40
C VAL A 100 11.19 -6.64 8.87
N GLY A 101 12.38 -6.56 9.47
CA GLY A 101 13.47 -5.69 9.03
C GLY A 101 13.27 -4.20 9.35
N LEU A 102 12.35 -3.82 10.24
CA LEU A 102 12.19 -2.44 10.72
C LEU A 102 13.33 -2.02 11.64
N LEU A 103 13.91 -2.98 12.38
CA LEU A 103 15.09 -2.78 13.21
C LEU A 103 16.22 -3.69 12.74
N ASP A 104 17.45 -3.22 12.87
CA ASP A 104 18.65 -4.04 12.74
C ASP A 104 18.93 -4.87 14.03
N ALA A 105 20.04 -5.61 14.01
CA ALA A 105 20.48 -6.40 15.18
C ALA A 105 20.86 -5.51 16.38
N ALA A 106 21.31 -4.27 16.14
CA ALA A 106 21.68 -3.29 17.15
C ALA A 106 20.47 -2.51 17.71
N GLY A 107 19.27 -2.68 17.14
CA GLY A 107 18.06 -1.97 17.53
C GLY A 107 17.88 -0.59 16.86
N LYS A 108 18.67 -0.28 15.83
CA LYS A 108 18.51 0.92 15.00
C LYS A 108 17.42 0.71 13.95
N THR A 109 16.65 1.77 13.68
CA THR A 109 15.64 1.78 12.64
C THR A 109 16.26 1.67 11.25
N ILE A 110 15.72 0.76 10.45
CA ILE A 110 16.07 0.62 9.04
C ILE A 110 15.04 1.41 8.22
N PRO A 111 15.41 2.54 7.61
CA PRO A 111 14.45 3.40 6.91
C PRO A 111 13.96 2.79 5.59
N ASP A 112 14.80 1.99 4.94
CA ASP A 112 14.58 1.55 3.57
C ASP A 112 13.91 0.17 3.49
N LEU A 113 13.30 -0.11 2.33
CA LEU A 113 12.81 -1.45 2.01
C LEU A 113 14.01 -2.39 1.85
N ASN A 114 14.02 -3.50 2.60
CA ASN A 114 15.02 -4.57 2.48
C ASN A 114 14.65 -5.53 1.33
N LEU A 115 14.41 -4.98 0.15
CA LEU A 115 14.03 -5.72 -1.06
C LEU A 115 14.56 -4.93 -2.27
N ASP A 116 15.20 -5.59 -3.24
CA ASP A 116 15.67 -4.93 -4.46
C ASP A 116 14.56 -4.96 -5.54
N PRO A 117 14.16 -3.79 -6.09
CA PRO A 117 13.07 -3.72 -7.06
C PRO A 117 13.38 -4.43 -8.39
N ASN A 118 14.65 -4.61 -8.73
CA ASN A 118 15.07 -5.24 -9.99
C ASN A 118 15.13 -6.77 -9.89
N THR A 119 15.40 -7.32 -8.71
CA THR A 119 15.60 -8.76 -8.51
C THR A 119 14.44 -9.45 -7.79
N CYS A 120 13.57 -8.71 -7.08
CA CYS A 120 12.41 -9.30 -6.43
C CYS A 120 11.48 -10.03 -7.40
N THR A 121 10.73 -11.00 -6.89
CA THR A 121 9.71 -11.69 -7.66
C THR A 121 8.50 -10.78 -7.92
N TYR A 122 7.73 -11.07 -8.98
CA TYR A 122 6.49 -10.34 -9.24
C TYR A 122 5.49 -10.43 -8.08
N SER A 123 5.46 -11.57 -7.37
CA SER A 123 4.61 -11.76 -6.19
C SER A 123 5.02 -10.86 -5.02
N GLU A 124 6.32 -10.71 -4.76
CA GLU A 124 6.83 -9.84 -3.70
C GLU A 124 6.57 -8.37 -4.03
N GLY A 125 6.83 -7.95 -5.28
CA GLY A 125 6.60 -6.57 -5.65
C GLY A 125 5.12 -6.22 -5.71
N ALA A 126 4.25 -7.13 -6.16
CA ALA A 126 2.79 -6.97 -6.05
C ALA A 126 2.33 -6.85 -4.58
N ALA A 127 2.93 -7.64 -3.68
CA ALA A 127 2.69 -7.55 -2.24
C ALA A 127 3.09 -6.19 -1.66
N VAL A 128 4.26 -5.65 -2.04
CA VAL A 128 4.70 -4.31 -1.60
C VAL A 128 3.76 -3.22 -2.13
N LEU A 129 3.37 -3.28 -3.41
CA LEU A 129 2.44 -2.31 -4.00
C LEU A 129 1.08 -2.35 -3.28
N ARG A 130 0.54 -3.55 -3.04
CA ARG A 130 -0.72 -3.74 -2.31
C ARG A 130 -0.61 -3.18 -0.90
N ALA A 131 0.46 -3.47 -0.17
CA ALA A 131 0.70 -2.93 1.16
C ALA A 131 0.78 -1.39 1.17
N ALA A 132 1.49 -0.80 0.21
CA ALA A 132 1.59 0.64 0.05
C ALA A 132 0.21 1.28 -0.19
N PHE A 133 -0.61 0.65 -1.04
CA PHE A 133 -1.96 1.12 -1.30
C PHE A 133 -2.88 0.99 -0.08
N LEU A 134 -2.87 -0.14 0.63
CA LEU A 134 -3.69 -0.36 1.81
C LEU A 134 -3.38 0.64 2.94
N ALA A 135 -2.11 1.02 3.08
CA ALA A 135 -1.68 1.96 4.10
C ALA A 135 -1.92 3.42 3.73
N ARG A 136 -1.52 3.84 2.52
CA ARG A 136 -1.44 5.26 2.13
C ARG A 136 -1.92 5.55 0.70
N GLY A 137 -2.61 4.60 0.09
CA GLY A 137 -3.12 4.73 -1.27
C GLY A 137 -4.33 5.64 -1.36
N GLN A 138 -4.39 6.41 -2.45
CA GLN A 138 -5.54 7.21 -2.80
C GLN A 138 -5.83 7.12 -4.29
N VAL A 139 -7.10 6.95 -4.63
CA VAL A 139 -7.60 7.01 -6.00
C VAL A 139 -8.41 8.29 -6.14
N SER A 140 -8.00 9.14 -7.07
CA SER A 140 -8.77 10.29 -7.50
C SER A 140 -9.24 10.09 -8.94
N VAL A 141 -10.53 10.33 -9.14
CA VAL A 141 -11.18 10.37 -10.44
C VAL A 141 -11.76 11.76 -10.56
N THR A 142 -11.28 12.53 -11.53
CA THR A 142 -11.80 13.86 -11.85
C THR A 142 -12.37 13.80 -13.26
N ALA A 143 -13.68 14.04 -13.38
CA ALA A 143 -14.25 14.44 -14.66
C ALA A 143 -13.74 15.87 -14.95
N ALA A 144 -13.31 16.14 -16.17
CA ALA A 144 -12.88 17.49 -16.53
C ALA A 144 -14.12 18.39 -16.64
N ASP A 145 -14.12 19.52 -15.91
CA ASP A 145 -15.19 20.53 -15.96
C ASP A 145 -15.15 21.37 -17.27
N ASP A 146 -14.22 21.06 -18.20
CA ASP A 146 -13.96 21.83 -19.42
C ASP A 146 -14.75 21.36 -20.66
N GLY A 147 -15.78 20.53 -20.49
CA GLY A 147 -16.58 20.00 -21.60
C GLY A 147 -15.85 18.98 -22.47
N ARG A 148 -14.63 18.55 -22.10
CA ARG A 148 -13.98 17.38 -22.70
C ARG A 148 -14.29 16.13 -21.89
N SER A 149 -14.75 15.09 -22.57
CA SER A 149 -15.09 13.77 -22.00
C SER A 149 -13.87 12.96 -21.50
N ASP A 150 -12.72 13.59 -21.24
CA ASP A 150 -11.50 12.88 -20.89
C ASP A 150 -11.42 12.67 -19.36
N VAL A 151 -11.83 11.48 -18.93
CA VAL A 151 -11.80 11.07 -17.51
C VAL A 151 -10.35 10.97 -17.05
N ARG A 152 -9.96 11.83 -16.11
CA ARG A 152 -8.62 11.79 -15.53
C ARG A 152 -8.63 10.94 -14.26
N MET A 153 -7.96 9.80 -14.35
CA MET A 153 -7.73 8.92 -13.21
C MET A 153 -6.27 9.00 -12.74
N ARG A 154 -6.10 9.07 -11.42
CA ARG A 154 -4.79 9.05 -10.77
C ARG A 154 -4.82 8.16 -9.54
N VAL A 155 -3.80 7.34 -9.39
CA VAL A 155 -3.47 6.65 -8.14
C VAL A 155 -2.25 7.33 -7.54
N SER A 156 -2.34 7.68 -6.26
CA SER A 156 -1.26 8.28 -5.51
C SER A 156 -0.91 7.41 -4.30
N LEU A 157 0.39 7.16 -4.09
CA LEU A 157 0.92 6.39 -2.97
C LEU A 157 1.86 7.30 -2.18
N ALA A 158 1.48 7.64 -0.94
CA ALA A 158 2.38 8.39 -0.06
C ALA A 158 3.43 7.43 0.53
N CYS A 159 4.69 7.84 0.43
CA CYS A 159 5.84 7.04 0.79
C CYS A 159 6.44 7.52 2.11
N PRO A 160 6.93 6.60 2.97
CA PRO A 160 7.58 6.95 4.23
C PRO A 160 8.92 7.69 4.04
N GLY A 161 9.52 7.61 2.84
CA GLY A 161 10.75 8.31 2.53
C GLY A 161 11.17 8.18 1.06
N PRO A 162 12.24 8.89 0.64
CA PRO A 162 12.65 9.02 -0.76
C PRO A 162 13.15 7.70 -1.35
N SER A 163 13.81 6.85 -0.56
CA SER A 163 14.25 5.53 -1.00
C SER A 163 13.07 4.62 -1.35
N THR A 164 12.00 4.66 -0.55
CA THR A 164 10.79 3.88 -0.82
C THR A 164 10.08 4.38 -2.09
N ALA A 165 10.04 5.70 -2.31
CA ALA A 165 9.51 6.26 -3.55
C ALA A 165 10.34 5.83 -4.78
N ARG A 166 11.68 5.84 -4.68
CA ARG A 166 12.57 5.33 -5.74
C ARG A 166 12.34 3.84 -6.01
N TRP A 167 12.17 3.05 -4.96
CA TRP A 167 11.87 1.62 -5.06
C TRP A 167 10.59 1.37 -5.87
N LEU A 168 9.49 2.06 -5.51
CA LEU A 168 8.20 1.92 -6.19
C LEU A 168 8.29 2.30 -7.67
N VAL A 169 8.94 3.44 -7.99
CA VAL A 169 9.10 3.88 -9.38
C VAL A 169 9.93 2.88 -10.19
N ALA A 170 11.01 2.35 -9.61
CA ALA A 170 11.85 1.35 -10.27
C ALA A 170 11.08 0.06 -10.57
N TYR A 171 10.33 -0.45 -9.59
CA TYR A 171 9.52 -1.67 -9.76
C TYR A 171 8.38 -1.47 -10.75
N LEU A 172 7.66 -0.34 -10.69
CA LEU A 172 6.58 -0.03 -11.63
C LEU A 172 7.10 0.10 -13.07
N ARG A 173 8.26 0.72 -13.26
CA ARG A 173 8.92 0.78 -14.57
C ARG A 173 9.26 -0.61 -15.10
N ARG A 174 9.73 -1.53 -14.25
CA ARG A 174 9.96 -2.93 -14.62
C ARG A 174 8.67 -3.63 -15.05
N CYS A 175 7.53 -3.26 -14.47
CA CYS A 175 6.21 -3.75 -14.85
C CYS A 175 5.61 -3.04 -16.09
N GLY A 176 6.35 -2.12 -16.75
CA GLY A 176 5.85 -1.34 -17.88
C GLY A 176 4.87 -0.22 -17.51
N ILE A 177 4.75 0.11 -16.21
CA ILE A 177 3.83 1.12 -15.70
C ILE A 177 4.60 2.43 -15.47
N THR A 178 4.21 3.49 -16.19
CA THR A 178 4.80 4.82 -16.00
C THR A 178 4.31 5.45 -14.70
N ALA A 179 5.23 5.72 -13.79
CA ALA A 179 4.98 6.39 -12.52
C ALA A 179 5.83 7.65 -12.38
N HIS A 180 5.27 8.68 -11.74
CA HIS A 180 5.93 9.95 -11.49
C HIS A 180 6.16 10.12 -9.99
N ARG A 181 7.40 10.45 -9.60
CA ARG A 181 7.67 10.91 -8.24
C ARG A 181 7.21 12.37 -8.11
N GLY A 182 6.60 12.67 -6.99
CA GLY A 182 6.25 14.03 -6.57
C GLY A 182 6.50 14.18 -5.09
N GLN A 183 6.28 15.39 -4.58
CA GLN A 183 6.37 15.69 -3.17
C GLN A 183 5.16 16.57 -2.81
N ILE A 184 4.64 16.37 -1.61
CA ILE A 184 3.63 17.23 -1.02
C ILE A 184 4.23 17.80 0.26
N ALA A 185 4.25 19.13 0.37
CA ALA A 185 4.57 19.79 1.63
C ALA A 185 3.40 19.59 2.59
N ALA A 186 3.63 18.89 3.70
CA ALA A 186 2.67 18.74 4.78
C ALA A 186 3.27 19.39 6.04
N ASP A 187 2.79 20.61 6.33
CA ASP A 187 3.25 21.46 7.42
C ASP A 187 4.79 21.59 7.48
N ALA A 188 5.44 20.84 8.37
CA ALA A 188 6.88 20.85 8.61
C ALA A 188 7.66 19.70 7.93
N HIS A 189 6.99 18.81 7.18
CA HIS A 189 7.60 17.62 6.59
C HIS A 189 7.23 17.46 5.11
N THR A 190 8.22 17.12 4.28
CA THR A 190 7.98 16.77 2.88
C THR A 190 7.58 15.30 2.79
N VAL A 191 6.37 15.04 2.29
CA VAL A 191 5.90 13.68 2.03
C VAL A 191 6.21 13.32 0.58
N GLU A 192 7.00 12.27 0.41
CA GLU A 192 7.29 11.69 -0.89
C GLU A 192 6.05 10.99 -1.45
N LEU A 193 5.78 11.19 -2.74
CA LEU A 193 4.60 10.67 -3.40
C LEU A 193 4.98 9.96 -4.69
N VAL A 194 4.34 8.83 -4.98
CA VAL A 194 4.40 8.20 -6.29
C VAL A 194 3.01 8.25 -6.91
N GLN A 195 2.91 8.81 -8.11
CA GLN A 195 1.68 8.98 -8.86
C GLN A 195 1.69 8.15 -10.14
N VAL A 196 0.67 7.34 -10.34
CA VAL A 196 0.36 6.71 -11.63
C VAL A 196 -0.84 7.44 -12.22
N ARG A 197 -0.71 7.85 -13.48
CA ARG A 197 -1.70 8.63 -14.22
C ARG A 197 -2.07 7.92 -15.50
N LYS A 198 -3.19 8.32 -16.10
CA LYS A 198 -3.82 7.73 -17.28
C LYS A 198 -4.55 6.43 -16.95
N LEU A 199 -5.70 6.27 -17.58
CA LEU A 199 -6.63 5.19 -17.30
C LEU A 199 -6.00 3.80 -17.43
N ARG A 200 -5.28 3.56 -18.54
CA ARG A 200 -4.61 2.27 -18.80
C ARG A 200 -3.56 1.91 -17.75
N ALA A 201 -2.64 2.83 -17.47
CA ALA A 201 -1.58 2.58 -16.49
C ALA A 201 -2.12 2.38 -15.06
N VAL A 202 -3.21 3.07 -14.71
CA VAL A 202 -3.92 2.82 -13.45
C VAL A 202 -4.57 1.44 -13.44
N GLY A 203 -5.21 1.03 -14.54
CA GLY A 203 -5.77 -0.31 -14.68
C GLY A 203 -4.70 -1.40 -14.51
N ASP A 204 -3.57 -1.25 -15.17
CA ASP A 204 -2.43 -2.19 -15.10
C ASP A 204 -1.86 -2.25 -13.67
N LEU A 205 -1.77 -1.12 -12.97
CA LEU A 205 -1.37 -1.05 -11.56
C LEU A 205 -2.34 -1.81 -10.65
N LEU A 206 -3.65 -1.57 -10.79
CA LEU A 206 -4.68 -2.23 -9.98
C LEU A 206 -4.70 -3.74 -10.23
N LEU A 207 -4.52 -4.19 -11.47
CA LEU A 207 -4.38 -5.61 -11.82
C LEU A 207 -3.13 -6.21 -11.17
N THR A 208 -2.00 -5.52 -11.24
CA THR A 208 -0.74 -5.98 -10.62
C THR A 208 -0.88 -6.17 -9.11
N MET A 209 -1.67 -5.32 -8.43
CA MET A 209 -1.91 -5.45 -6.98
C MET A 209 -2.94 -6.53 -6.62
N GLY A 210 -3.73 -7.02 -7.59
CA GLY A 210 -4.77 -8.02 -7.39
C GLY A 210 -6.18 -7.46 -7.20
N ALA A 211 -6.51 -6.33 -7.83
CA ALA A 211 -7.85 -5.72 -7.79
C ALA A 211 -8.61 -5.75 -9.15
N PRO A 212 -8.84 -6.93 -9.77
CA PRO A 212 -9.47 -7.02 -11.08
C PRO A 212 -10.93 -6.55 -11.13
N ALA A 213 -11.71 -6.71 -10.05
CA ALA A 213 -13.09 -6.28 -10.01
C ALA A 213 -13.18 -4.74 -9.96
N SER A 214 -12.35 -4.10 -9.15
CA SER A 214 -12.23 -2.64 -9.13
C SER A 214 -11.71 -2.10 -10.45
N THR A 215 -10.73 -2.75 -11.08
CA THR A 215 -10.27 -2.37 -12.43
C THR A 215 -11.43 -2.41 -13.42
N ARG A 216 -12.17 -3.52 -13.48
CA ARG A 216 -13.31 -3.67 -14.40
C ARG A 216 -14.38 -2.61 -14.17
N ARG A 217 -14.71 -2.34 -12.90
CA ARG A 217 -15.69 -1.32 -12.54
C ARG A 217 -15.23 0.07 -12.92
N LEU A 218 -14.00 0.44 -12.57
CA LEU A 218 -13.45 1.75 -12.87
C LEU A 218 -13.31 2.01 -14.37
N LEU A 219 -12.84 1.02 -15.14
CA LEU A 219 -12.76 1.12 -16.60
C LEU A 219 -14.17 1.15 -17.23
N GLY A 220 -15.09 0.31 -16.75
CA GLY A 220 -16.46 0.25 -17.25
C GLY A 220 -17.30 1.49 -16.93
N ASP A 221 -17.06 2.13 -15.81
CA ASP A 221 -17.71 3.39 -15.44
C ASP A 221 -17.15 4.56 -16.27
N CYS A 222 -15.87 4.51 -16.68
CA CYS A 222 -15.31 5.50 -17.62
C CYS A 222 -15.89 5.36 -19.04
N ILE A 223 -16.15 4.14 -19.51
CA ILE A 223 -16.77 3.88 -20.83
C ILE A 223 -18.23 4.34 -20.85
N ARG A 224 -18.94 4.26 -19.71
CA ARG A 224 -20.36 4.61 -19.58
C ARG A 224 -20.66 6.09 -19.38
N LEU A 225 -19.64 6.95 -19.32
CA LEU A 225 -19.88 8.39 -19.25
C LEU A 225 -20.37 8.91 -20.62
N PRO A 226 -21.50 9.64 -20.67
CA PRO A 226 -22.04 10.17 -21.91
C PRO A 226 -21.04 11.17 -22.51
N GLY A 227 -20.39 10.79 -23.61
CA GLY A 227 -19.36 11.60 -24.28
C GLY A 227 -18.19 10.82 -24.92
N ALA A 228 -18.13 9.49 -24.75
CA ALA A 228 -17.09 8.65 -25.37
C ALA A 228 -17.46 8.06 -26.75
N VAL A 229 -18.63 8.39 -27.30
CA VAL A 229 -19.07 7.95 -28.64
C VAL A 229 -19.39 9.19 -29.47
N GLY A 230 -18.46 9.58 -30.36
CA GLY A 230 -18.72 10.63 -31.34
C GLY A 230 -17.47 11.40 -31.79
N ALA A 231 -16.62 10.76 -32.61
CA ALA A 231 -15.79 11.43 -33.62
C ALA A 231 -15.26 10.35 -34.58
N HIS A 232 -16.12 9.95 -35.52
CA HIS A 232 -15.70 9.43 -36.82
C HIS A 232 -15.55 10.60 -37.77
#